data_AF-A0A1H1KXA0-F1
#
_entry.id   AF-A0A1H1KXA0-F1
#
_cell.length_a   1.000
_cell.length_b   1.000
_cell.length_c   1.000
_cell.angle_alpha   90.00
_cell.angle_beta   90.00
_cell.angle_gamma   90.00
#
_symmetry.space_group_name_H-M   'P 1'
#
loop_
_entity.id
_entity.type
_entity.pdbx_description
1 polymer ?
#
loop_
_entity_poly.entity_id
_entity_poly.type
_entity_poly.pdbx_seq_one_letter_code
_entity_poly.pdbx_strand_id
1 'polypeptide(L)' 'MTSSQLTKSVLALPEPERLELARRIVASIATEKQQAALLAAGVKRLEAVVSGQINGLTEREFRQALR' A
#
# COMPACT_ATOMS: atom_id res chain seq x y z
N MET A 1 -9.99 24.23 -5.17
CA MET A 1 -9.57 23.52 -6.39
C MET A 1 -10.60 22.45 -6.70
N THR A 2 -11.32 22.57 -7.82
CA THR A 2 -12.32 21.58 -8.24
C THR A 2 -11.68 20.51 -9.13
N SER A 3 -12.28 19.32 -9.21
CA SER A 3 -11.79 18.24 -10.09
C SER A 3 -11.63 18.70 -11.54
N SER A 4 -12.57 19.52 -12.04
CA SER A 4 -12.51 20.12 -13.38
C SER A 4 -11.31 21.06 -13.57
N GLN A 5 -10.96 21.86 -12.57
CA GLN A 5 -9.78 22.74 -12.61
C GLN A 5 -8.50 21.90 -12.66
N LEU A 6 -8.43 20.80 -11.91
CA LEU A 6 -7.30 19.89 -11.90
C LEU A 6 -7.10 19.22 -13.27
N THR A 7 -8.17 18.72 -13.89
CA THR A 7 -8.11 18.10 -15.22
C THR A 7 -7.61 19.10 -16.27
N LYS A 8 -8.10 20.34 -16.25
CA LYS A 8 -7.65 21.38 -17.18
C LYS A 8 -6.16 21.68 -17.02
N SER A 9 -5.67 21.77 -15.78
CA SER A 9 -4.24 21.97 -15.51
C SER A 9 -3.38 20.80 -15.97
N VAL A 10 -3.82 19.56 -15.79
CA VAL A 10 -3.09 18.38 -16.26
C VAL A 10 -3.03 18.32 -17.79
N LEU A 11 -4.14 18.65 -18.48
CA LEU A 11 -4.17 18.65 -19.94
C LEU A 11 -3.35 19.79 -20.56
N ALA A 12 -3.12 20.88 -19.82
CA ALA A 12 -2.29 21.99 -20.24
C ALA A 12 -0.77 21.68 -20.21
N LEU A 13 -0.35 20.61 -19.53
CA LEU A 13 1.05 20.18 -19.51
C LEU A 13 1.49 19.65 -20.88
N PRO A 14 2.78 19.80 -21.25
CA PRO A 14 3.37 19.11 -22.39
C PRO A 14 3.18 17.59 -22.30
N GLU A 15 3.09 16.92 -23.46
CA GLU A 15 2.90 15.47 -23.55
C GLU A 15 3.88 14.63 -22.70
N PRO A 16 5.20 14.87 -22.72
CA PRO A 16 6.13 14.09 -21.88
C PRO A 16 5.87 14.28 -20.38
N GLU A 17 5.52 15.49 -19.96
CA GLU A 17 5.22 15.79 -18.55
C GLU A 17 3.90 15.14 -18.10
N ARG A 18 2.89 15.10 -18.97
CA ARG A 18 1.64 14.37 -18.71
C ARG A 18 1.90 12.88 -18.54
N LEU A 19 2.71 12.28 -19.40
CA LEU A 19 3.05 10.86 -19.33
C LEU A 19 3.79 10.54 -18.03
N GLU A 20 4.74 11.38 -17.64
CA GLU A 20 5.47 11.20 -16.39
C GLU A 20 4.57 11.36 -15.15
N LEU A 21 3.67 12.35 -15.16
CA LEU A 21 2.67 12.51 -14.11
C LEU A 21 1.75 11.27 -14.01
N ALA A 22 1.31 10.72 -15.13
CA ALA A 22 0.49 9.50 -15.15
C ALA A 22 1.22 8.30 -14.54
N ARG A 23 2.52 8.11 -14.86
CA ARG A 23 3.34 7.04 -14.26
C ARG A 23 3.43 7.19 -12.75
N ARG A 24 3.68 8.40 -12.25
CA ARG A 24 3.77 8.67 -10.81
C ARG A 24 2.46 8.41 -10.08
N ILE A 25 1.33 8.79 -10.67
CA ILE A 25 0.00 8.52 -10.10
C ILE A 25 -0.24 7.00 -9.99
N VAL A 26 0.02 6.26 -11.07
CA VAL A 26 -0.16 4.80 -11.09
C VAL A 26 0.76 4.12 -10.08
N ALA A 27 2.03 4.54 -10.00
CA ALA A 27 2.99 4.02 -9.04
C ALA A 27 2.52 4.26 -7.59
N SER A 28 2.06 5.48 -7.26
CA SER A 28 1.53 5.80 -5.93
C SER A 28 0.36 4.90 -5.54
N ILE A 29 -0.62 4.75 -6.43
CA ILE A 29 -1.81 3.92 -6.19
C ILE A 29 -1.44 2.44 -6.05
N ALA A 30 -0.50 1.95 -6.88
CA ALA A 30 -0.02 0.58 -6.80
C ALA A 30 0.65 0.31 -5.46
N THR A 31 1.49 1.22 -4.97
CA THR A 31 2.13 1.14 -3.65
C THR A 31 1.10 1.14 -2.52
N GLU A 32 0.12 2.03 -2.54
CA GLU A 32 -0.95 2.09 -1.53
C GLU A 32 -1.77 0.80 -1.49
N LYS A 33 -2.16 0.25 -2.66
CA LYS A 33 -2.89 -1.02 -2.74
C LYS A 33 -2.07 -2.19 -2.18
N GLN A 34 -0.78 -2.23 -2.50
CA GLN A 34 0.13 -3.25 -1.99
C GLN A 34 0.26 -3.16 -0.46
N GLN A 35 0.42 -1.95 0.07
CA GLN A 35 0.47 -1.71 1.52
C GLN A 35 -0.83 -2.14 2.21
N ALA A 36 -1.98 -1.76 1.66
CA ALA A 36 -3.28 -2.17 2.18
C ALA A 36 -3.45 -3.69 2.19
N ALA A 37 -3.01 -4.38 1.14
CA ALA A 37 -3.04 -5.84 1.07
C ALA A 37 -2.12 -6.50 2.13
N LEU A 38 -0.91 -5.98 2.32
CA LEU A 38 0.02 -6.46 3.34
C LEU A 38 -0.53 -6.25 4.75
N LEU A 39 -1.14 -5.09 5.03
CA LEU A 39 -1.80 -4.79 6.30
C LEU A 39 -2.97 -5.74 6.55
N ALA A 40 -3.87 -5.90 5.58
CA ALA A 40 -5.00 -6.82 5.71
C ALA A 40 -4.55 -8.27 5.96
N ALA A 41 -3.50 -8.73 5.26
CA ALA A 41 -2.92 -10.05 5.47
C ALA A 41 -2.27 -10.19 6.86
N GLY A 42 -1.64 -9.12 7.37
CA GLY A 42 -1.08 -9.07 8.73
C GLY A 42 -2.16 -9.14 9.80
N VAL A 43 -3.21 -8.31 9.69
CA VAL A 43 -4.36 -8.30 10.61
C VAL A 43 -5.00 -9.69 10.67
N LYS A 44 -5.29 -10.29 9.51
CA LYS A 44 -5.87 -11.64 9.45
C LYS A 44 -4.99 -12.70 10.15
N ARG A 45 -3.67 -12.59 10.05
CA ARG A 45 -2.74 -13.49 10.75
C ARG A 45 -2.78 -13.28 12.26
N LEU A 46 -2.84 -12.03 12.72
CA LEU A 46 -2.98 -11.72 14.14
C LEU A 46 -4.30 -12.26 14.72
N GLU A 47 -5.40 -12.09 14.00
CA GLU A 47 -6.71 -12.65 14.37
C GLU A 47 -6.66 -14.17 14.48
N ALA A 48 -6.00 -14.86 13.54
CA ALA A 48 -5.82 -16.31 13.57
C ALA A 48 -5.02 -16.77 14.79
N VAL A 49 -4.03 -15.99 15.24
CA VAL A 49 -3.25 -16.27 16.45
C VAL A 49 -4.10 -16.08 17.71
N VAL A 50 -4.80 -14.94 17.81
CA VAL A 50 -5.61 -14.61 19.00
C VAL A 50 -6.81 -15.56 19.15
N SER A 51 -7.40 -16.01 18.03
CA SER A 51 -8.49 -16.99 18.03
C SER A 51 -8.04 -18.44 18.24
N GLY A 52 -6.72 -18.69 18.35
CA GLY A 52 -6.16 -20.03 18.54
C GLY A 52 -6.21 -20.92 17.30
N GLN A 53 -6.53 -20.37 16.12
CA GLN A 53 -6.48 -21.09 14.85
C GLN A 53 -5.05 -21.42 14.42
N ILE A 54 -4.09 -20.58 14.81
CA ILE A 54 -2.66 -20.78 14.56
C ILE A 54 -1.90 -20.51 15.85
N ASN A 55 -0.92 -21.36 16.17
CA ASN A 55 -0.02 -21.09 17.28
C ASN A 55 0.91 -19.93 16.95
N GLY A 56 0.89 -18.90 17.79
CA GLY A 56 1.86 -17.81 17.72
C GLY A 56 3.28 -18.26 18.06
N LEU A 57 4.26 -17.43 17.73
CA LEU A 57 5.65 -17.64 18.14
C LEU A 57 5.79 -17.40 19.65
N THR A 58 6.64 -18.17 20.30
CA THR A 58 7.15 -17.82 21.63
C THR A 58 8.06 -16.60 21.54
N GLU A 59 8.24 -15.88 22.66
CA GLU A 59 9.16 -14.72 22.73
C GLU A 59 10.57 -15.03 22.20
N ARG A 60 11.07 -16.26 22.47
CA ARG A 60 12.38 -16.69 21.99
C ARG A 60 12.43 -16.84 20.47
N GLU A 61 11.41 -17.46 19.89
CA GLU A 61 11.31 -17.67 18.44
C GLU A 61 11.08 -16.35 17.71
N PHE A 62 10.26 -15.45 18.29
CA PHE A 62 10.05 -14.11 17.75
C PHE A 62 11.36 -13.32 17.71
N ARG A 63 12.15 -13.31 18.80
CA ARG A 63 13.46 -12.65 18.82
C ARG A 63 14.47 -13.24 17.84
N GLN A 64 14.38 -14.54 17.55
CA GLN A 64 15.21 -15.17 16.52
C GLN A 64 14.78 -14.75 15.11
N ALA A 65 13.48 -14.61 14.84
CA ALA A 65 12.94 -14.21 13.54
C ALA A 65 13.18 -12.72 13.20
N LEU A 66 13.48 -11.89 14.19
CA LEU A 66 13.82 -10.47 14.01
C LEU A 66 15.31 -10.19 13.71
N ARG A 67 16.16 -11.21 13.78
CA ARG A 67 17.59 -11.11 13.44
C ARG A 67 17.83 -11.52 12.00
#